data_AF-A0A953TTK8-F1
#
_entry.id   AF-A0A953TTK8-F1
#
_cell.length_a   1.000
_cell.length_b   1.000
_cell.length_c   1.000
_cell.angle_alpha   90.00
_cell.angle_beta   90.00
_cell.angle_gamma   90.00
#
_symmetry.space_group_name_H-M   'P 1'
#
loop_
_entity.id
_entity.type
_entity.pdbx_description
1 polymer ?
#
loop_
_entity_poly.entity_id
_entity_poly.type
_entity_poly.pdbx_seq_one_letter_code
_entity_poly.pdbx_strand_id
1 'polypeptide(L)'
;PGKAKEVCGMLHDKVLSTLKAQAGFVDEIVLVSDAEGIRALSFWKTKEDSERYSHEDYAKVSELIQHLVHSKPKVHAFDVETSTCHKIAKGIAACEEDFAGNPERQGDPSPATSAHASTTSVGERARFAWAGSAIGSLYTARLQASFLITDCHVHIQPFDLLLSPPALELMRKHQPDFDRVLEFTRSPKAFLKHMDQAGLDRAVLINAAAPDVTGFPAGLNALAAQYVKEDPERLISCGSLHPRHSRNTMADIEEIVRLGLRLIKIHPPHQLFYPNDYLTGMKELELLYRAAESNGIPVMFHTGTSIFPGARNKYGDPIHIDDVAVDFPQLKIVLAHGGRPLWMDTAFFLVRRHPNVYLDISSIPPTQLLRYFPRLPEIAHKTLFGSDWPGPGVRDLKQSLDAFRALPLPEESKHQILGQTALAIWPLR
;
A
#
# COMPACT_ATOMS: atom_id res chain seq x y z
N PRO A 1 12.64 3.62 34.19
CA PRO A 1 11.71 4.41 33.33
C PRO A 1 12.43 5.00 32.11
N GLY A 2 11.71 5.41 31.07
CA GLY A 2 12.26 6.16 29.91
C GLY A 2 12.97 5.34 28.81
N LYS A 3 13.66 4.23 29.16
CA LYS A 3 14.41 3.40 28.19
C LYS A 3 13.56 2.49 27.27
N ALA A 4 12.23 2.66 27.23
CA ALA A 4 11.36 1.69 26.57
C ALA A 4 11.70 1.51 25.06
N LYS A 5 11.99 2.62 24.37
CA LYS A 5 12.40 2.62 22.96
C LYS A 5 13.74 1.91 22.72
N GLU A 6 14.70 2.05 23.63
CA GLU A 6 16.00 1.36 23.57
C GLU A 6 15.84 -0.16 23.75
N VAL A 7 15.02 -0.59 24.71
CA VAL A 7 14.71 -2.01 24.92
C VAL A 7 14.02 -2.60 23.69
N CYS A 8 13.02 -1.94 23.13
CA CYS A 8 12.32 -2.42 21.94
C CYS A 8 13.22 -2.48 20.70
N GLY A 9 14.13 -1.52 20.51
CA GLY A 9 15.17 -1.59 19.48
C GLY A 9 16.09 -2.80 19.68
N MET A 10 16.60 -3.00 20.90
CA MET A 10 17.44 -4.16 21.21
C MET A 10 16.72 -5.50 20.99
N LEU A 11 15.44 -5.58 21.34
CA LEU A 11 14.59 -6.75 21.10
C LEU A 11 14.48 -7.02 19.59
N HIS A 12 14.09 -6.01 18.79
CA HIS A 12 13.91 -6.16 17.35
C HIS A 12 15.22 -6.47 16.60
N ASP A 13 16.31 -5.76 16.91
CA ASP A 13 17.56 -5.80 16.13
C ASP A 13 18.42 -7.04 16.46
N LYS A 14 18.40 -7.52 17.72
CA LYS A 14 19.33 -8.56 18.21
C LYS A 14 18.68 -9.77 18.87
N VAL A 15 17.57 -9.59 19.58
CA VAL A 15 16.90 -10.71 20.26
C VAL A 15 16.06 -11.50 19.26
N LEU A 16 15.31 -10.83 18.37
CA LEU A 16 14.50 -11.47 17.35
C LEU A 16 15.33 -12.31 16.37
N SER A 17 16.56 -11.89 16.03
CA SER A 17 17.47 -12.70 15.22
C SER A 17 18.00 -13.93 15.98
N THR A 18 18.22 -13.80 17.29
CA THR A 18 18.58 -14.92 18.17
C THR A 18 17.41 -15.93 18.29
N LEU A 19 16.18 -15.45 18.41
CA LEU A 19 14.96 -16.26 18.45
C LEU A 19 14.68 -16.98 17.13
N LYS A 20 14.79 -16.27 15.99
CA LYS A 20 14.60 -16.85 14.65
C LYS A 20 15.62 -17.93 14.29
N ALA A 21 16.77 -17.97 14.94
CA ALA A 21 17.76 -19.03 14.78
C ALA A 21 17.37 -20.34 15.52
N GLN A 22 16.38 -20.30 16.42
CA GLN A 22 15.98 -21.45 17.22
C GLN A 22 15.03 -22.38 16.47
N ALA A 23 15.32 -23.68 16.52
CA ALA A 23 14.37 -24.69 16.04
C ALA A 23 13.06 -24.59 16.84
N GLY A 24 11.94 -24.54 16.12
CA GLY A 24 10.59 -24.48 16.71
C GLY A 24 10.07 -23.08 17.04
N PHE A 25 10.85 -21.99 16.84
CA PHE A 25 10.32 -20.63 16.97
C PHE A 25 9.25 -20.34 15.90
N VAL A 26 8.20 -19.59 16.28
CA VAL A 26 7.07 -19.23 15.41
C VAL A 26 6.98 -17.72 15.22
N ASP A 27 6.88 -16.94 16.30
CA ASP A 27 6.69 -15.48 16.25
C ASP A 27 7.05 -14.80 17.60
N GLU A 28 7.16 -13.48 17.63
CA GLU A 28 7.33 -12.69 18.87
C GLU A 28 6.47 -11.41 18.84
N ILE A 29 5.65 -11.22 19.88
CA ILE A 29 4.88 -9.99 20.10
C ILE A 29 5.47 -9.23 21.30
N VAL A 30 5.82 -7.95 21.10
CA VAL A 30 6.30 -7.07 22.17
C VAL A 30 5.26 -5.99 22.47
N LEU A 31 4.79 -5.95 23.72
CA LEU A 31 3.85 -4.97 24.24
C LEU A 31 4.58 -3.97 25.13
N VAL A 32 4.23 -2.69 25.00
CA VAL A 32 4.82 -1.58 25.76
C VAL A 32 3.70 -0.78 26.43
N SER A 33 3.86 -0.48 27.71
CA SER A 33 2.98 0.37 28.51
C SER A 33 3.82 1.29 29.39
N ASP A 34 3.49 2.58 29.42
CA ASP A 34 4.16 3.54 30.31
C ASP A 34 3.91 3.23 31.81
N ALA A 35 2.79 2.56 32.11
CA ALA A 35 2.40 2.18 33.46
C ALA A 35 2.84 0.75 33.86
N GLU A 36 2.81 -0.21 32.93
CA GLU A 36 3.13 -1.63 33.21
C GLU A 36 4.50 -2.10 32.69
N GLY A 37 5.23 -1.25 31.95
CA GLY A 37 6.52 -1.61 31.36
C GLY A 37 6.38 -2.43 30.07
N ILE A 38 7.34 -3.35 29.85
CA ILE A 38 7.45 -4.12 28.60
C ILE A 38 7.15 -5.59 28.86
N ARG A 39 6.37 -6.21 27.98
CA ARG A 39 6.08 -7.65 27.97
C ARG A 39 6.42 -8.19 26.58
N ALA A 40 7.31 -9.18 26.49
CA ALA A 40 7.64 -9.89 25.25
C ALA A 40 7.03 -11.29 25.30
N LEU A 41 6.49 -11.75 24.17
CA LEU A 41 5.65 -12.93 24.06
C LEU A 41 6.10 -13.75 22.84
N SER A 42 6.98 -14.73 23.06
CA SER A 42 7.50 -15.62 22.02
C SER A 42 6.62 -16.87 21.86
N PHE A 43 6.29 -17.21 20.62
CA PHE A 43 5.51 -18.39 20.26
C PHE A 43 6.42 -19.52 19.73
N TRP A 44 6.08 -20.75 20.09
CA TRP A 44 6.88 -21.95 19.81
C TRP A 44 5.96 -23.08 19.34
N LYS A 45 6.46 -23.95 18.43
CA LYS A 45 5.71 -25.09 17.89
C LYS A 45 5.41 -26.15 18.95
N THR A 46 6.39 -26.43 19.80
CA THR A 46 6.31 -27.46 20.85
C THR A 46 6.71 -26.87 22.20
N LYS A 47 6.42 -27.61 23.27
CA LYS A 47 6.83 -27.24 24.62
C LYS A 47 8.36 -27.34 24.73
N GLU A 48 8.89 -28.43 24.20
CA GLU A 48 10.27 -28.87 24.26
C GLU A 48 11.20 -27.86 23.57
N ASP A 49 10.76 -27.23 22.47
CA ASP A 49 11.48 -26.14 21.82
C ASP A 49 11.59 -24.90 22.70
N SER A 50 10.50 -24.51 23.38
CA SER A 50 10.47 -23.36 24.28
C SER A 50 11.30 -23.58 25.56
N GLU A 51 11.31 -24.80 26.10
CA GLU A 51 12.12 -25.18 27.26
C GLU A 51 13.61 -25.22 26.90
N ARG A 52 13.97 -25.80 25.74
CA ARG A 52 15.36 -25.81 25.23
C ARG A 52 15.92 -24.38 25.10
N TYR A 53 15.20 -23.48 24.43
CA TYR A 53 15.59 -22.07 24.34
C TYR A 53 15.74 -21.42 25.73
N SER A 54 14.80 -21.69 26.65
CA SER A 54 14.81 -21.13 28.00
C SER A 54 16.01 -21.59 28.85
N HIS A 55 16.50 -22.81 28.60
CA HIS A 55 17.67 -23.38 29.28
C HIS A 55 19.00 -22.99 28.63
N GLU A 56 19.09 -22.99 27.30
CA GLU A 56 20.37 -22.89 26.57
C GLU A 56 20.72 -21.45 26.13
N ASP A 57 19.74 -20.67 25.67
CA ASP A 57 19.97 -19.41 24.96
C ASP A 57 19.38 -18.16 25.62
N TYR A 58 18.34 -18.31 26.46
CA TYR A 58 17.73 -17.17 27.16
C TYR A 58 18.72 -16.38 28.03
N ALA A 59 19.77 -17.03 28.56
CA ALA A 59 20.82 -16.35 29.32
C ALA A 59 21.51 -15.24 28.50
N LYS A 60 21.78 -15.48 27.21
CA LYS A 60 22.40 -14.52 26.29
C LYS A 60 21.48 -13.32 26.05
N VAL A 61 20.18 -13.59 25.87
CA VAL A 61 19.15 -12.55 25.71
C VAL A 61 19.00 -11.71 26.99
N SER A 62 19.00 -12.36 28.16
CA SER A 62 18.97 -11.67 29.45
C SER A 62 20.19 -10.76 29.65
N GLU A 63 21.38 -11.18 29.22
CA GLU A 63 22.61 -10.39 29.29
C GLU A 63 22.56 -9.17 28.34
N LEU A 64 22.11 -9.36 27.10
CA LEU A 64 21.97 -8.28 26.12
C LEU A 64 21.09 -7.12 26.62
N ILE A 65 20.02 -7.41 27.36
CA ILE A 65 19.06 -6.39 27.83
C ILE A 65 19.28 -5.93 29.27
N GLN A 66 20.20 -6.56 30.04
CA GLN A 66 20.36 -6.30 31.49
C GLN A 66 20.63 -4.83 31.85
N HIS A 67 21.32 -4.10 30.97
CA HIS A 67 21.68 -2.68 31.17
C HIS A 67 20.56 -1.69 30.78
N LEU A 68 19.47 -2.21 30.22
CA LEU A 68 18.28 -1.45 29.80
C LEU A 68 17.08 -1.68 30.73
N VAL A 69 17.01 -2.85 31.37
CA VAL A 69 15.96 -3.23 32.34
C VAL A 69 16.38 -2.97 33.79
N HIS A 70 15.42 -2.71 34.67
CA HIS A 70 15.71 -2.37 36.09
C HIS A 70 15.81 -3.61 36.99
N SER A 71 15.32 -4.75 36.51
CA SER A 71 15.36 -6.05 37.15
C SER A 71 15.41 -7.12 36.07
N LYS A 72 16.00 -8.29 36.36
CA LYS A 72 15.96 -9.43 35.44
C LYS A 72 14.50 -9.72 35.02
N PRO A 73 14.21 -9.93 33.72
CA PRO A 73 12.85 -10.23 33.29
C PRO A 73 12.37 -11.55 33.89
N LYS A 74 11.07 -11.65 34.16
CA LYS A 74 10.43 -12.89 34.60
C LYS A 74 9.92 -13.63 33.37
N VAL A 75 10.31 -14.90 33.24
CA VAL A 75 9.85 -15.80 32.17
C VAL A 75 8.83 -16.76 32.77
N HIS A 76 7.76 -17.03 32.03
CA HIS A 76 6.70 -17.95 32.39
C HIS A 76 6.21 -18.66 31.12
N ALA A 77 5.72 -19.91 31.24
CA ALA A 77 5.29 -20.74 30.11
C ALA A 77 3.95 -21.46 30.42
N PHE A 78 3.05 -21.48 29.44
CA PHE A 78 1.66 -21.98 29.52
C PHE A 78 1.21 -22.48 28.14
N ASP A 79 -0.09 -22.64 27.84
CA ASP A 79 -0.58 -23.23 26.58
C ASP A 79 -1.41 -22.22 25.75
N VAL A 80 -1.27 -22.21 24.40
CA VAL A 80 -2.13 -21.41 23.50
C VAL A 80 -3.37 -22.23 23.17
N GLU A 81 -4.47 -21.95 23.86
CA GLU A 81 -5.77 -22.59 23.59
C GLU A 81 -6.46 -22.05 22.33
N THR A 82 -6.22 -20.79 21.94
CA THR A 82 -6.79 -20.17 20.74
C THR A 82 -5.94 -19.00 20.25
N SER A 83 -5.76 -18.86 18.93
CA SER A 83 -5.13 -17.71 18.29
C SER A 83 -5.70 -17.49 16.89
N THR A 84 -6.21 -16.29 16.60
CA THR A 84 -6.68 -15.91 15.26
C THR A 84 -5.51 -15.72 14.29
N CYS A 85 -4.41 -15.10 14.74
CA CYS A 85 -3.21 -14.86 13.93
C CYS A 85 -2.53 -16.17 13.50
N HIS A 86 -2.42 -17.15 14.39
CA HIS A 86 -1.79 -18.44 14.10
C HIS A 86 -2.80 -19.56 13.77
N LYS A 87 -4.09 -19.23 13.62
CA LYS A 87 -5.19 -20.15 13.28
C LYS A 87 -5.31 -21.37 14.23
N ILE A 88 -4.99 -21.18 15.51
CA ILE A 88 -5.17 -22.21 16.54
C ILE A 88 -6.61 -22.14 17.01
N ALA A 89 -7.38 -23.20 16.75
CA ALA A 89 -8.73 -23.37 17.25
C ALA A 89 -8.74 -24.26 18.49
N LYS A 90 -9.63 -23.95 19.44
CA LYS A 90 -9.92 -24.83 20.58
C LYS A 90 -10.33 -26.21 20.06
N GLY A 91 -9.69 -27.26 20.57
CA GLY A 91 -9.91 -28.62 20.06
C GLY A 91 -11.39 -29.01 20.12
N ILE A 92 -11.95 -29.42 18.97
CA ILE A 92 -13.31 -29.95 18.87
C ILE A 92 -13.31 -31.32 19.55
N ALA A 93 -13.69 -31.35 20.83
CA ALA A 93 -14.24 -32.55 21.43
C ALA A 93 -15.63 -32.78 20.83
N ALA A 94 -15.92 -34.01 20.42
CA ALA A 94 -17.13 -34.35 19.67
C ALA A 94 -18.41 -34.00 20.43
N CYS A 95 -19.30 -33.27 19.76
CA CYS A 95 -20.73 -33.14 20.07
C CYS A 95 -21.44 -32.89 18.72
N GLU A 96 -21.71 -33.95 17.98
CA GLU A 96 -22.79 -33.94 16.97
C GLU A 96 -24.10 -34.03 17.76
N GLU A 97 -24.79 -32.89 17.90
CA GLU A 97 -26.23 -32.89 18.19
C GLU A 97 -26.98 -32.61 16.87
N ASP A 98 -27.17 -33.68 16.09
CA ASP A 98 -28.05 -33.65 14.93
C ASP A 98 -29.51 -33.53 15.39
N PHE A 99 -30.11 -32.36 15.14
CA PHE A 99 -31.54 -32.13 15.38
C PHE A 99 -32.40 -32.75 14.25
N ALA A 100 -32.80 -34.02 14.42
CA ALA A 100 -33.85 -34.62 13.58
C ALA A 100 -34.64 -35.76 14.27
N GLY A 101 -35.96 -35.58 14.44
CA GLY A 101 -36.97 -36.66 14.32
C GLY A 101 -37.02 -37.82 15.35
N ASN A 102 -37.95 -37.71 16.30
CA ASN A 102 -38.51 -38.76 17.19
C ASN A 102 -39.32 -39.85 16.38
N PRO A 103 -39.78 -41.04 16.91
CA PRO A 103 -39.54 -41.78 18.17
C PRO A 103 -39.24 -43.32 18.04
N GLU A 104 -39.08 -43.99 19.19
CA GLU A 104 -39.47 -45.39 19.56
C GLU A 104 -38.46 -46.58 19.60
N ARG A 105 -38.50 -47.31 20.74
CA ARG A 105 -38.18 -48.74 21.07
C ARG A 105 -36.76 -49.23 21.49
N GLN A 106 -36.63 -49.38 22.81
CA GLN A 106 -36.19 -50.56 23.60
C GLN A 106 -35.14 -51.58 23.04
N GLY A 107 -34.07 -51.82 23.82
CA GLY A 107 -33.33 -53.10 23.81
C GLY A 107 -31.85 -53.02 24.27
N ASP A 108 -31.46 -53.87 25.23
CA ASP A 108 -30.09 -54.09 25.78
C ASP A 108 -29.97 -55.63 26.04
N PRO A 109 -28.80 -56.34 26.14
CA PRO A 109 -27.39 -55.89 26.12
C PRO A 109 -26.34 -56.76 25.36
N SER A 110 -25.09 -56.24 25.28
CA SER A 110 -23.79 -57.01 25.32
C SER A 110 -23.25 -57.75 24.05
N PRO A 111 -22.01 -58.36 24.00
CA PRO A 111 -20.86 -57.70 23.33
C PRO A 111 -19.96 -58.60 22.41
N ALA A 112 -19.23 -58.00 21.43
CA ALA A 112 -18.09 -58.61 20.68
C ALA A 112 -17.31 -57.56 19.82
N THR A 113 -16.08 -57.14 20.15
CA THR A 113 -14.74 -57.58 19.63
C THR A 113 -14.31 -57.25 18.18
N SER A 114 -13.08 -56.70 18.06
CA SER A 114 -12.17 -56.61 16.88
C SER A 114 -12.47 -55.56 15.78
N ALA A 115 -11.51 -54.97 15.05
CA ALA A 115 -10.06 -54.70 15.27
C ALA A 115 -9.50 -53.72 14.21
N HIS A 116 -8.47 -52.92 14.56
CA HIS A 116 -7.61 -52.10 13.66
C HIS A 116 -8.30 -50.95 12.87
N ALA A 117 -7.64 -49.84 12.46
CA ALA A 117 -6.23 -49.45 12.53
C ALA A 117 -6.03 -47.92 12.76
N SER A 118 -4.89 -47.58 13.37
CA SER A 118 -4.13 -46.30 13.29
C SER A 118 -4.80 -45.02 12.75
N THR A 119 -5.02 -44.05 13.64
CA THR A 119 -5.14 -42.62 13.31
C THR A 119 -3.96 -41.84 13.89
N THR A 120 -3.31 -41.01 13.06
CA THR A 120 -2.32 -40.01 13.53
C THR A 120 -2.49 -38.71 12.74
N SER A 121 -3.39 -37.85 13.22
CA SER A 121 -3.43 -36.44 12.83
C SER A 121 -2.73 -35.62 13.92
N VAL A 122 -1.52 -35.14 13.65
CA VAL A 122 -0.75 -34.32 14.59
C VAL A 122 -1.30 -32.89 14.57
N GLY A 123 -2.01 -32.49 15.63
CA GLY A 123 -2.38 -31.10 15.87
C GLY A 123 -1.34 -30.42 16.75
N GLU A 124 -0.50 -29.57 16.17
CA GLU A 124 0.51 -28.79 16.91
C GLU A 124 -0.17 -27.73 17.80
N ARG A 125 0.09 -27.75 19.13
CA ARG A 125 -0.36 -26.73 20.09
C ARG A 125 0.81 -25.84 20.49
N ALA A 126 0.76 -24.57 20.11
CA ALA A 126 1.70 -23.57 20.61
C ALA A 126 1.45 -23.24 22.11
N ARG A 127 2.37 -22.52 22.75
CA ARG A 127 2.42 -22.32 24.21
C ARG A 127 2.60 -20.84 24.64
N PHE A 128 1.94 -20.39 25.73
CA PHE A 128 1.80 -18.96 26.14
C PHE A 128 2.14 -18.57 27.59
N ALA A 129 1.30 -17.77 28.31
CA ALA A 129 1.63 -16.49 29.01
C ALA A 129 0.83 -16.00 30.29
N TRP A 130 0.06 -16.76 31.10
CA TRP A 130 -0.71 -16.20 32.26
C TRP A 130 -0.84 -17.07 33.55
N ALA A 131 -0.64 -16.48 34.76
CA ALA A 131 -0.72 -17.13 36.07
C ALA A 131 -1.92 -16.72 36.98
N GLY A 132 -2.68 -17.72 37.45
CA GLY A 132 -3.26 -17.76 38.81
C GLY A 132 -4.61 -17.08 39.11
N SER A 133 -5.67 -17.89 39.23
CA SER A 133 -6.98 -17.59 39.86
C SER A 133 -7.86 -16.49 39.22
N ALA A 134 -9.18 -16.63 39.35
CA ALA A 134 -10.16 -15.84 38.60
C ALA A 134 -10.34 -14.40 39.13
N ILE A 135 -9.52 -13.46 38.66
CA ILE A 135 -9.80 -12.02 38.68
C ILE A 135 -9.42 -11.42 37.32
N GLY A 136 -10.32 -10.61 36.74
CA GLY A 136 -10.18 -10.10 35.38
C GLY A 136 -9.13 -9.00 35.21
N SER A 137 -8.36 -9.09 34.14
CA SER A 137 -7.64 -7.94 33.55
C SER A 137 -7.59 -8.15 32.03
N LEU A 138 -8.42 -7.39 31.30
CA LEU A 138 -8.46 -7.45 29.84
C LEU A 138 -7.47 -6.42 29.28
N TYR A 139 -6.39 -6.90 28.65
CA TYR A 139 -5.37 -6.03 28.08
C TYR A 139 -5.73 -5.62 26.65
N THR A 140 -6.08 -4.35 26.45
CA THR A 140 -6.28 -3.78 25.11
C THR A 140 -4.96 -3.23 24.56
N ALA A 141 -4.22 -4.06 23.83
CA ALA A 141 -3.11 -3.57 23.04
C ALA A 141 -3.64 -2.77 21.83
N ARG A 142 -3.52 -1.44 21.86
CA ARG A 142 -3.64 -0.64 20.64
C ARG A 142 -2.40 -0.94 19.79
N LEU A 143 -2.56 -1.79 18.76
CA LEU A 143 -1.63 -1.80 17.65
C LEU A 143 -1.41 -0.34 17.22
N GLN A 144 -0.16 0.11 17.14
CA GLN A 144 0.15 1.19 16.20
C GLN A 144 -0.24 0.60 14.84
N ALA A 145 -1.41 0.99 14.35
CA ALA A 145 -1.85 0.56 13.04
C ALA A 145 -0.75 0.93 12.07
N SER A 146 -0.18 -0.07 11.40
CA SER A 146 0.63 0.12 10.21
C SER A 146 -0.26 0.88 9.21
N PHE A 147 -0.11 2.20 9.19
CA PHE A 147 -0.93 3.04 8.34
C PHE A 147 -0.53 2.74 6.90
N LEU A 148 -1.51 2.39 6.08
CA LEU A 148 -1.26 1.89 4.73
C LEU A 148 -0.55 2.96 3.89
N ILE A 149 0.65 2.64 3.43
CA ILE A 149 1.45 3.51 2.58
C ILE A 149 1.04 3.26 1.13
N THR A 150 0.55 4.32 0.48
CA THR A 150 0.13 4.31 -0.91
C THR A 150 1.10 5.14 -1.74
N ASP A 151 1.74 4.54 -2.74
CA ASP A 151 2.38 5.28 -3.82
C ASP A 151 1.32 5.64 -4.87
N CYS A 152 0.99 6.93 -5.00
CA CYS A 152 -0.04 7.37 -5.92
C CYS A 152 0.42 7.49 -7.38
N HIS A 153 1.68 7.16 -7.70
CA HIS A 153 2.24 7.37 -9.04
C HIS A 153 3.31 6.33 -9.39
N VAL A 154 2.89 5.15 -9.82
CA VAL A 154 3.79 4.12 -10.35
C VAL A 154 3.42 3.75 -11.78
N HIS A 155 4.37 3.78 -12.70
CA HIS A 155 4.16 3.42 -14.10
C HIS A 155 4.39 1.92 -14.35
N ILE A 156 3.36 1.13 -14.05
CA ILE A 156 3.22 -0.26 -14.50
C ILE A 156 2.22 -0.29 -15.66
N GLN A 157 2.75 -0.29 -16.88
CA GLN A 157 1.99 -0.27 -18.14
C GLN A 157 2.78 -1.05 -19.21
N PRO A 158 2.16 -1.55 -20.28
CA PRO A 158 2.84 -2.43 -21.25
C PRO A 158 3.83 -1.64 -22.12
N PHE A 159 5.05 -1.44 -21.63
CA PHE A 159 6.13 -0.75 -22.33
C PHE A 159 6.61 -1.47 -23.60
N ASP A 160 6.26 -2.74 -23.77
CA ASP A 160 6.44 -3.49 -25.02
C ASP A 160 5.43 -3.13 -26.12
N LEU A 161 4.34 -2.42 -25.78
CA LEU A 161 3.43 -1.78 -26.73
C LEU A 161 3.80 -0.32 -27.03
N LEU A 162 4.95 0.17 -26.57
CA LEU A 162 5.42 1.54 -26.81
C LEU A 162 5.93 1.70 -28.25
N LEU A 163 5.15 2.35 -29.11
CA LEU A 163 5.42 2.42 -30.55
C LEU A 163 6.47 3.48 -30.97
N SER A 164 7.02 4.26 -30.03
CA SER A 164 7.99 5.33 -30.32
C SER A 164 9.42 4.92 -29.93
N PRO A 165 10.33 4.63 -30.89
CA PRO A 165 11.71 4.28 -30.58
C PRO A 165 12.46 5.37 -29.79
N PRO A 166 12.33 6.69 -30.07
CA PRO A 166 12.98 7.73 -29.27
C PRO A 166 12.47 7.79 -27.82
N ALA A 167 11.20 7.47 -27.58
CA ALA A 167 10.66 7.40 -26.21
C ALA A 167 11.23 6.18 -25.47
N LEU A 168 11.28 5.01 -26.13
CA LEU A 168 11.85 3.79 -25.56
C LEU A 168 13.35 3.91 -25.25
N GLU A 169 14.12 4.53 -26.14
CA GLU A 169 15.55 4.83 -25.92
C GLU A 169 15.74 5.76 -24.72
N LEU A 170 14.93 6.83 -24.63
CA LEU A 170 14.96 7.76 -23.49
C LEU A 170 14.68 7.04 -22.17
N MET A 171 13.69 6.14 -22.14
CA MET A 171 13.36 5.34 -20.95
C MET A 171 14.51 4.41 -20.55
N ARG A 172 15.04 3.62 -21.49
CA ARG A 172 16.20 2.74 -21.24
C ARG A 172 17.43 3.49 -20.76
N LYS A 173 17.67 4.71 -21.27
CA LYS A 173 18.77 5.57 -20.82
C LYS A 173 18.61 6.04 -19.37
N HIS A 174 17.39 6.28 -18.91
CA HIS A 174 17.13 6.81 -17.57
C HIS A 174 16.86 5.74 -16.52
N GLN A 175 16.47 4.53 -16.92
CA GLN A 175 16.29 3.39 -16.03
C GLN A 175 17.26 2.25 -16.38
N PRO A 176 18.39 2.09 -15.65
CA PRO A 176 19.40 1.08 -15.94
C PRO A 176 18.92 -0.37 -15.85
N ASP A 177 17.91 -0.64 -15.01
CA ASP A 177 17.31 -1.97 -14.81
C ASP A 177 15.95 -2.09 -15.53
N PHE A 178 15.91 -1.67 -16.80
CA PHE A 178 14.67 -1.63 -17.58
C PHE A 178 14.09 -3.03 -17.87
N ASP A 179 14.91 -4.07 -17.96
CA ASP A 179 14.42 -5.43 -18.20
C ASP A 179 13.64 -5.97 -17.00
N ARG A 180 14.00 -5.58 -15.77
CA ARG A 180 13.21 -5.88 -14.56
C ARG A 180 11.91 -5.09 -14.49
N VAL A 181 11.88 -3.86 -15.02
CA VAL A 181 10.61 -3.15 -15.23
C VAL A 181 9.69 -3.96 -16.16
N LEU A 182 10.22 -4.48 -17.28
CA LEU A 182 9.48 -5.30 -18.23
C LEU A 182 9.04 -6.66 -17.65
N GLU A 183 9.75 -7.22 -16.67
CA GLU A 183 9.27 -8.36 -15.88
C GLU A 183 8.03 -7.97 -15.07
N PHE A 184 8.10 -6.86 -14.33
CA PHE A 184 7.00 -6.41 -13.48
C PHE A 184 5.74 -6.05 -14.26
N THR A 185 5.86 -5.44 -15.46
CA THR A 185 4.68 -5.15 -16.30
C THR A 185 3.99 -6.40 -16.84
N ARG A 186 4.66 -7.56 -16.81
CA ARG A 186 4.11 -8.87 -17.18
C ARG A 186 3.67 -9.71 -15.99
N SER A 187 4.15 -9.39 -14.78
CA SER A 187 3.95 -10.19 -13.57
C SER A 187 3.50 -9.32 -12.37
N PRO A 188 2.19 -9.19 -12.14
CA PRO A 188 1.62 -8.57 -10.94
C PRO A 188 2.21 -9.14 -9.63
N LYS A 189 2.43 -10.46 -9.57
CA LYS A 189 3.05 -11.14 -8.41
C LYS A 189 4.49 -10.69 -8.14
N ALA A 190 5.30 -10.51 -9.20
CA ALA A 190 6.67 -10.02 -9.04
C ALA A 190 6.69 -8.56 -8.58
N PHE A 191 5.78 -7.73 -9.09
CA PHE A 191 5.64 -6.34 -8.68
C PHE A 191 5.15 -6.20 -7.22
N LEU A 192 4.14 -6.97 -6.81
CA LEU A 192 3.66 -7.01 -5.42
C LEU A 192 4.78 -7.39 -4.45
N LYS A 193 5.58 -8.42 -4.78
CA LYS A 193 6.76 -8.80 -3.99
C LYS A 193 7.81 -7.68 -3.93
N HIS A 194 7.95 -6.87 -4.98
CA HIS A 194 8.84 -5.71 -4.96
C HIS A 194 8.28 -4.57 -4.09
N MET A 195 6.95 -4.35 -4.09
CA MET A 195 6.28 -3.43 -3.15
C MET A 195 6.49 -3.86 -1.69
N ASP A 196 6.35 -5.16 -1.39
CA ASP A 196 6.61 -5.72 -0.05
C ASP A 196 8.05 -5.41 0.41
N GLN A 197 9.02 -5.64 -0.47
CA GLN A 197 10.44 -5.34 -0.21
C GLN A 197 10.72 -3.85 -0.05
N ALA A 198 9.93 -2.98 -0.70
CA ALA A 198 10.01 -1.53 -0.53
C ALA A 198 9.30 -1.01 0.73
N GLY A 199 8.42 -1.82 1.35
CA GLY A 199 7.53 -1.37 2.43
C GLY A 199 6.39 -0.48 1.93
N LEU A 200 5.84 -0.79 0.75
CA LEU A 200 4.67 -0.16 0.15
C LEU A 200 3.47 -1.10 0.23
N ASP A 201 2.37 -0.63 0.84
CA ASP A 201 1.15 -1.41 0.94
C ASP A 201 0.31 -1.33 -0.34
N ARG A 202 0.25 -0.16 -0.99
CA ARG A 202 -0.60 0.10 -2.15
C ARG A 202 0.12 0.91 -3.23
N ALA A 203 -0.27 0.72 -4.49
CA ALA A 203 0.27 1.45 -5.63
C ALA A 203 -0.85 1.81 -6.63
N VAL A 204 -0.86 3.05 -7.12
CA VAL A 204 -1.72 3.49 -8.22
C VAL A 204 -0.95 3.36 -9.53
N LEU A 205 -1.45 2.51 -10.42
CA LEU A 205 -0.75 2.12 -11.65
C LEU A 205 -1.10 3.09 -12.77
N ILE A 206 -0.28 4.13 -12.95
CA ILE A 206 -0.53 5.24 -13.89
C ILE A 206 -0.27 4.81 -15.33
N ASN A 207 -1.31 4.99 -16.15
CA ASN A 207 -1.37 4.65 -17.56
C ASN A 207 -1.85 5.90 -18.32
N ALA A 208 -1.18 6.28 -19.42
CA ALA A 208 -1.55 7.46 -20.20
C ALA A 208 -1.45 7.19 -21.71
N ALA A 209 -2.60 7.18 -22.40
CA ALA A 209 -2.63 7.05 -23.85
C ALA A 209 -2.19 8.37 -24.50
N ALA A 210 -1.05 8.34 -25.20
CA ALA A 210 -0.51 9.49 -25.94
C ALA A 210 0.21 9.03 -27.23
N PRO A 211 -0.55 8.58 -28.25
CA PRO A 211 0.02 7.96 -29.45
C PRO A 211 0.97 8.89 -30.22
N ASP A 212 0.65 10.19 -30.29
CA ASP A 212 1.36 11.15 -31.14
C ASP A 212 2.73 11.59 -30.59
N VAL A 213 2.97 11.41 -29.29
CA VAL A 213 4.20 11.89 -28.61
C VAL A 213 5.00 10.72 -28.04
N THR A 214 4.35 9.86 -27.24
CA THR A 214 5.03 8.71 -26.61
C THR A 214 4.87 7.42 -27.38
N GLY A 215 3.86 7.31 -28.26
CA GLY A 215 3.55 6.06 -28.94
C GLY A 215 2.79 5.06 -28.06
N PHE A 216 2.31 5.44 -26.86
CA PHE A 216 1.36 4.62 -26.11
C PHE A 216 -0.01 4.62 -26.81
N PRO A 217 -0.54 3.46 -27.23
CA PRO A 217 -1.81 3.40 -27.95
C PRO A 217 -3.01 3.71 -27.05
N ALA A 218 -4.16 3.97 -27.67
CA ALA A 218 -5.45 3.91 -26.99
C ALA A 218 -5.82 2.46 -26.62
N GLY A 219 -6.83 2.27 -25.76
CA GLY A 219 -7.35 0.93 -25.40
C GLY A 219 -6.56 0.18 -24.32
N LEU A 220 -5.60 0.83 -23.66
CA LEU A 220 -4.82 0.22 -22.56
C LEU A 220 -5.65 -0.03 -21.27
N ASN A 221 -6.90 0.45 -21.22
CA ASN A 221 -7.82 0.34 -20.08
C ASN A 221 -8.09 -1.12 -19.67
N ALA A 222 -8.32 -2.01 -20.63
CA ALA A 222 -8.57 -3.42 -20.37
C ALA A 222 -7.33 -4.14 -19.78
N LEU A 223 -6.12 -3.74 -20.17
CA LEU A 223 -4.87 -4.29 -19.64
C LEU A 223 -4.65 -3.84 -18.19
N ALA A 224 -4.88 -2.56 -17.89
CA ALA A 224 -4.82 -2.05 -16.51
C ALA A 224 -5.87 -2.75 -15.62
N ALA A 225 -7.10 -2.92 -16.10
CA ALA A 225 -8.17 -3.63 -15.39
C ALA A 225 -7.85 -5.12 -15.16
N GLN A 226 -7.14 -5.77 -16.09
CA GLN A 226 -6.73 -7.17 -15.94
C GLN A 226 -5.54 -7.32 -14.98
N TYR A 227 -4.56 -6.41 -15.02
CA TYR A 227 -3.36 -6.46 -14.19
C TYR A 227 -3.70 -6.38 -12.69
N VAL A 228 -4.60 -5.47 -12.30
CA VAL A 228 -4.96 -5.27 -10.88
C VAL A 228 -5.81 -6.39 -10.27
N LYS A 229 -6.27 -7.39 -11.05
CA LYS A 229 -7.05 -8.52 -10.51
C LYS A 229 -6.24 -9.45 -9.62
N GLU A 230 -4.91 -9.41 -9.68
CA GLU A 230 -4.05 -10.18 -8.78
C GLU A 230 -4.24 -9.77 -7.32
N ASP A 231 -4.30 -8.45 -7.06
CA ASP A 231 -4.59 -7.89 -5.74
C ASP A 231 -5.27 -6.52 -5.92
N PRO A 232 -6.62 -6.49 -5.95
CA PRO A 232 -7.38 -5.26 -6.22
C PRO A 232 -7.53 -4.33 -5.00
N GLU A 233 -7.00 -4.69 -3.83
CA GLU A 233 -6.92 -3.81 -2.66
C GLU A 233 -5.61 -3.00 -2.66
N ARG A 234 -4.51 -3.67 -3.07
CA ARG A 234 -3.17 -3.09 -3.17
C ARG A 234 -2.90 -2.40 -4.50
N LEU A 235 -3.39 -2.95 -5.62
CA LEU A 235 -3.16 -2.40 -6.96
C LEU A 235 -4.37 -1.58 -7.42
N ILE A 236 -4.19 -0.27 -7.52
CA ILE A 236 -5.26 0.68 -7.88
C ILE A 236 -5.13 1.01 -9.36
N SER A 237 -6.15 0.67 -10.15
CA SER A 237 -6.12 0.82 -11.61
C SER A 237 -6.37 2.25 -12.08
N CYS A 238 -5.53 2.73 -13.00
CA CYS A 238 -5.76 3.95 -13.76
C CYS A 238 -6.21 3.63 -15.19
N GLY A 239 -7.29 4.27 -15.62
CA GLY A 239 -7.65 4.39 -17.03
C GLY A 239 -7.03 5.63 -17.68
N SER A 240 -7.10 5.68 -19.00
CA SER A 240 -6.81 6.87 -19.78
C SER A 240 -7.79 7.01 -20.94
N LEU A 241 -8.06 8.25 -21.31
CA LEU A 241 -8.83 8.61 -22.49
C LEU A 241 -8.04 9.72 -23.19
N HIS A 242 -7.87 9.62 -24.50
CA HIS A 242 -7.29 10.68 -25.31
C HIS A 242 -8.40 11.31 -26.17
N PRO A 243 -8.93 12.49 -25.81
CA PRO A 243 -10.04 13.15 -26.49
C PRO A 243 -9.94 13.12 -28.03
N ARG A 244 -8.78 13.56 -28.56
CA ARG A 244 -8.50 13.64 -30.00
C ARG A 244 -8.40 12.30 -30.75
N HIS A 245 -8.31 11.17 -30.05
CA HIS A 245 -8.25 9.81 -30.62
C HIS A 245 -9.49 8.97 -30.29
N SER A 246 -10.39 9.49 -29.45
CA SER A 246 -11.69 8.88 -29.17
C SER A 246 -12.57 8.91 -30.42
N ARG A 247 -13.25 7.78 -30.71
CA ARG A 247 -14.31 7.72 -31.72
C ARG A 247 -15.70 7.91 -31.12
N ASN A 248 -15.85 7.58 -29.84
CA ASN A 248 -17.07 7.75 -29.07
C ASN A 248 -16.70 7.87 -27.60
N THR A 249 -16.55 9.12 -27.14
CA THR A 249 -16.05 9.42 -25.80
C THR A 249 -16.96 8.87 -24.70
N MET A 250 -18.27 8.80 -24.95
CA MET A 250 -19.20 8.20 -23.99
C MET A 250 -18.99 6.68 -23.86
N ALA A 251 -18.76 5.97 -24.96
CA ALA A 251 -18.46 4.54 -24.91
C ALA A 251 -17.10 4.25 -24.25
N ASP A 252 -16.08 5.08 -24.49
CA ASP A 252 -14.77 4.96 -23.83
C ASP A 252 -14.89 5.21 -22.31
N ILE A 253 -15.74 6.16 -21.89
CA ILE A 253 -16.07 6.43 -20.48
C ILE A 253 -16.86 5.26 -19.86
N GLU A 254 -17.88 4.76 -20.55
CA GLU A 254 -18.66 3.59 -20.13
C GLU A 254 -17.78 2.35 -19.96
N GLU A 255 -16.76 2.16 -20.80
CA GLU A 255 -15.74 1.14 -20.59
C GLU A 255 -14.95 1.37 -19.29
N ILE A 256 -14.45 2.58 -19.04
CA ILE A 256 -13.70 2.92 -17.82
C ILE A 256 -14.52 2.61 -16.56
N VAL A 257 -15.82 2.98 -16.55
CA VAL A 257 -16.75 2.68 -15.45
C VAL A 257 -17.00 1.19 -15.32
N ARG A 258 -17.34 0.50 -16.42
CA ARG A 258 -17.63 -0.95 -16.46
C ARG A 258 -16.44 -1.81 -16.04
N LEU A 259 -15.21 -1.37 -16.33
CA LEU A 259 -13.97 -2.02 -15.89
C LEU A 259 -13.60 -1.72 -14.42
N GLY A 260 -14.34 -0.82 -13.75
CA GLY A 260 -14.11 -0.47 -12.35
C GLY A 260 -12.79 0.27 -12.11
N LEU A 261 -12.32 1.04 -13.10
CA LEU A 261 -11.08 1.81 -13.01
C LEU A 261 -11.23 2.94 -11.98
N ARG A 262 -10.19 3.16 -11.17
CA ARG A 262 -10.25 4.00 -9.96
C ARG A 262 -9.61 5.39 -10.11
N LEU A 263 -9.07 5.70 -11.28
CA LEU A 263 -8.47 6.98 -11.65
C LEU A 263 -8.55 7.14 -13.17
N ILE A 264 -8.67 8.38 -13.68
CA ILE A 264 -8.41 8.71 -15.08
C ILE A 264 -7.17 9.61 -15.15
N LYS A 265 -6.19 9.25 -15.98
CA LYS A 265 -5.00 10.10 -16.24
C LYS A 265 -5.12 10.83 -17.56
N ILE A 266 -4.92 12.14 -17.49
CA ILE A 266 -4.76 13.06 -18.61
C ILE A 266 -3.33 13.61 -18.57
N HIS A 267 -2.68 13.70 -19.73
CA HIS A 267 -1.28 14.10 -19.84
C HIS A 267 -1.10 15.25 -20.85
N PRO A 268 -1.49 16.50 -20.50
CA PRO A 268 -1.56 17.61 -21.44
C PRO A 268 -0.28 17.86 -22.28
N PRO A 269 0.97 17.78 -21.73
CA PRO A 269 2.19 17.93 -22.54
C PRO A 269 2.41 16.85 -23.60
N HIS A 270 1.77 15.67 -23.49
CA HIS A 270 1.87 14.56 -24.43
C HIS A 270 0.64 14.40 -25.31
N GLN A 271 -0.53 14.85 -24.84
CA GLN A 271 -1.80 14.78 -25.57
C GLN A 271 -2.14 16.08 -26.33
N LEU A 272 -1.33 17.13 -26.15
CA LEU A 272 -1.25 18.34 -26.96
C LEU A 272 -2.51 19.23 -26.95
N PHE A 273 -3.13 19.37 -25.79
CA PHE A 273 -4.27 20.26 -25.49
C PHE A 273 -4.15 20.82 -24.07
N TYR A 274 -4.85 21.91 -23.74
CA TYR A 274 -5.00 22.38 -22.36
C TYR A 274 -6.17 21.69 -21.66
N PRO A 275 -6.12 21.46 -20.33
CA PRO A 275 -7.25 20.92 -19.56
C PRO A 275 -8.57 21.66 -19.75
N ASN A 276 -8.54 22.96 -20.06
CA ASN A 276 -9.70 23.83 -20.27
C ASN A 276 -10.15 24.00 -21.73
N ASP A 277 -9.59 23.24 -22.70
CA ASP A 277 -9.95 23.36 -24.13
C ASP A 277 -11.44 23.00 -24.43
N TYR A 278 -12.20 22.46 -23.46
CA TYR A 278 -13.66 22.29 -23.58
C TYR A 278 -14.45 23.60 -23.64
N LEU A 279 -13.86 24.70 -23.15
CA LEU A 279 -14.39 26.05 -23.26
C LEU A 279 -14.26 26.60 -24.69
N THR A 280 -13.28 26.12 -25.46
CA THR A 280 -12.92 26.64 -26.79
C THR A 280 -13.21 25.67 -27.94
N GLY A 281 -13.58 24.41 -27.67
CA GLY A 281 -14.16 23.51 -28.67
C GLY A 281 -14.06 22.00 -28.39
N MET A 282 -13.21 21.55 -27.46
CA MET A 282 -12.98 20.12 -27.19
C MET A 282 -14.02 19.53 -26.22
N LYS A 283 -15.26 19.36 -26.71
CA LYS A 283 -16.40 18.92 -25.87
C LYS A 283 -16.26 17.52 -25.28
N GLU A 284 -15.37 16.70 -25.81
CA GLU A 284 -14.99 15.41 -25.26
C GLU A 284 -14.40 15.53 -23.84
N LEU A 285 -13.67 16.61 -23.53
CA LEU A 285 -13.16 16.87 -22.18
C LEU A 285 -14.29 17.19 -21.20
N GLU A 286 -15.28 18.00 -21.60
CA GLU A 286 -16.46 18.29 -20.76
C GLU A 286 -17.25 17.00 -20.45
N LEU A 287 -17.46 16.14 -21.45
CA LEU A 287 -18.11 14.84 -21.25
C LEU A 287 -17.33 13.95 -20.26
N LEU A 288 -16.00 13.91 -20.40
CA LEU A 288 -15.13 13.18 -19.47
C LEU A 288 -15.24 13.71 -18.05
N TYR A 289 -15.14 15.03 -17.84
CA TYR A 289 -15.20 15.63 -16.50
C TYR A 289 -16.56 15.41 -15.84
N ARG A 290 -17.68 15.64 -16.56
CA ARG A 290 -19.04 15.38 -16.04
C ARG A 290 -19.25 13.93 -15.65
N ALA A 291 -18.78 12.99 -16.47
CA ALA A 291 -18.94 11.57 -16.17
C ALA A 291 -18.02 11.11 -15.02
N ALA A 292 -16.77 11.59 -14.98
CA ALA A 292 -15.84 11.30 -13.90
C ALA A 292 -16.37 11.82 -12.55
N GLU A 293 -16.89 13.05 -12.54
CA GLU A 293 -17.55 13.66 -11.37
C GLU A 293 -18.76 12.84 -10.92
N SER A 294 -19.67 12.53 -11.85
CA SER A 294 -20.91 11.77 -11.56
C SER A 294 -20.65 10.35 -11.04
N ASN A 295 -19.54 9.72 -11.44
CA ASN A 295 -19.15 8.37 -10.99
C ASN A 295 -18.15 8.41 -9.80
N GLY A 296 -17.78 9.60 -9.30
CA GLY A 296 -16.80 9.75 -8.22
C GLY A 296 -15.38 9.27 -8.58
N ILE A 297 -15.05 9.21 -9.86
CA ILE A 297 -13.74 8.80 -10.37
C ILE A 297 -12.82 10.04 -10.41
N PRO A 298 -11.71 10.08 -9.66
CA PRO A 298 -10.79 11.19 -9.72
C PRO A 298 -10.11 11.32 -11.09
N VAL A 299 -9.74 12.54 -11.46
CA VAL A 299 -8.92 12.83 -12.65
C VAL A 299 -7.56 13.36 -12.21
N MET A 300 -6.48 12.69 -12.63
CA MET A 300 -5.11 13.15 -12.45
C MET A 300 -4.63 13.82 -13.74
N PHE A 301 -4.14 15.05 -13.61
CA PHE A 301 -3.47 15.77 -14.69
C PHE A 301 -1.96 15.74 -14.47
N HIS A 302 -1.19 15.45 -15.52
CA HIS A 302 0.24 15.76 -15.51
C HIS A 302 0.44 17.28 -15.54
N THR A 303 1.16 17.82 -14.56
CA THR A 303 1.54 19.24 -14.51
C THR A 303 3.05 19.36 -14.43
N GLY A 304 3.62 20.44 -14.95
CA GLY A 304 5.07 20.58 -15.08
C GLY A 304 5.61 20.17 -16.45
N THR A 305 6.93 20.00 -16.52
CA THR A 305 7.66 19.80 -17.78
C THR A 305 7.98 18.34 -18.06
N SER A 306 7.75 17.91 -19.31
CA SER A 306 8.24 16.66 -19.88
C SER A 306 9.52 16.88 -20.70
N ILE A 307 10.39 15.86 -20.69
CA ILE A 307 11.60 15.77 -21.54
C ILE A 307 11.43 14.85 -22.75
N PHE A 308 10.27 14.16 -22.89
CA PHE A 308 10.02 13.28 -24.03
C PHE A 308 10.01 14.06 -25.36
N PRO A 309 10.65 13.55 -26.43
CA PRO A 309 10.61 14.14 -27.76
C PRO A 309 9.17 14.41 -28.22
N GLY A 310 8.92 15.58 -28.79
CA GLY A 310 7.58 16.01 -29.25
C GLY A 310 6.68 16.63 -28.18
N ALA A 311 6.98 16.45 -26.88
CA ALA A 311 6.19 17.03 -25.81
C ALA A 311 6.18 18.57 -25.83
N ARG A 312 5.07 19.18 -25.42
CA ARG A 312 4.86 20.63 -25.43
C ARG A 312 4.56 21.15 -24.03
N ASN A 313 5.61 21.59 -23.34
CA ASN A 313 5.53 21.94 -21.91
C ASN A 313 4.58 23.09 -21.56
N LYS A 314 4.20 23.97 -22.51
CA LYS A 314 3.17 25.00 -22.27
C LYS A 314 1.84 24.42 -21.74
N TYR A 315 1.47 23.20 -22.16
CA TYR A 315 0.24 22.54 -21.69
C TYR A 315 0.34 22.02 -20.25
N GLY A 316 1.56 21.99 -19.67
CA GLY A 316 1.79 21.55 -18.29
C GLY A 316 1.62 22.63 -17.24
N ASP A 317 1.29 23.87 -17.62
CA ASP A 317 0.96 24.94 -16.67
C ASP A 317 -0.35 24.59 -15.93
N PRO A 318 -0.32 24.40 -14.60
CA PRO A 318 -1.49 24.02 -13.84
C PRO A 318 -2.58 25.10 -13.81
N ILE A 319 -2.32 26.36 -14.20
CA ILE A 319 -3.34 27.43 -14.16
C ILE A 319 -4.60 27.08 -14.97
N HIS A 320 -4.45 26.31 -16.06
CA HIS A 320 -5.55 25.83 -16.90
C HIS A 320 -6.48 24.82 -16.20
N ILE A 321 -6.14 24.40 -14.99
CA ILE A 321 -6.96 23.52 -14.15
C ILE A 321 -7.84 24.36 -13.18
N ASP A 322 -7.62 25.68 -13.06
CA ASP A 322 -8.50 26.58 -12.28
C ASP A 322 -9.95 26.51 -12.83
N ASP A 323 -10.12 26.61 -14.15
CA ASP A 323 -11.44 26.50 -14.80
C ASP A 323 -12.09 25.13 -14.54
N VAL A 324 -11.33 24.03 -14.68
CA VAL A 324 -11.83 22.67 -14.40
C VAL A 324 -12.29 22.52 -12.95
N ALA A 325 -11.55 23.10 -12.00
CA ALA A 325 -11.89 23.02 -10.59
C ALA A 325 -13.11 23.88 -10.21
N VAL A 326 -13.35 24.98 -10.94
CA VAL A 326 -14.53 25.85 -10.80
C VAL A 326 -15.78 25.21 -11.41
N ASP A 327 -15.68 24.67 -12.64
CA ASP A 327 -16.82 24.13 -13.39
C ASP A 327 -17.27 22.73 -12.91
N PHE A 328 -16.35 21.96 -12.30
CA PHE A 328 -16.59 20.61 -11.76
C PHE A 328 -16.17 20.53 -10.28
N PRO A 329 -16.87 21.23 -9.36
CA PRO A 329 -16.45 21.41 -7.97
C PRO A 329 -16.48 20.12 -7.14
N GLN A 330 -17.18 19.07 -7.59
CA GLN A 330 -17.24 17.78 -6.92
C GLN A 330 -16.22 16.78 -7.49
N LEU A 331 -15.64 17.06 -8.66
CA LEU A 331 -14.59 16.24 -9.27
C LEU A 331 -13.31 16.32 -8.44
N LYS A 332 -12.84 15.17 -7.93
CA LYS A 332 -11.51 15.06 -7.28
C LYS A 332 -10.41 15.20 -8.36
N ILE A 333 -9.63 16.27 -8.28
CA ILE A 333 -8.58 16.62 -9.24
C ILE A 333 -7.21 16.39 -8.59
N VAL A 334 -6.27 15.71 -9.26
CA VAL A 334 -4.91 15.51 -8.75
C VAL A 334 -3.87 16.16 -9.68
N LEU A 335 -3.09 17.10 -9.14
CA LEU A 335 -2.00 17.79 -9.84
C LEU A 335 -0.70 16.97 -9.71
N ALA A 336 -0.41 16.11 -10.68
CA ALA A 336 0.79 15.30 -10.67
C ALA A 336 2.04 16.16 -10.89
N HIS A 337 3.07 15.92 -10.08
CA HIS A 337 4.37 16.59 -10.04
C HIS A 337 4.34 18.09 -9.67
N GLY A 338 3.19 18.60 -9.22
CA GLY A 338 3.07 19.95 -8.65
C GLY A 338 3.62 21.09 -9.53
N GLY A 339 3.46 21.03 -10.85
CA GLY A 339 3.93 22.07 -11.76
C GLY A 339 5.46 22.15 -11.95
N ARG A 340 6.23 21.15 -11.49
CA ARG A 340 7.70 21.23 -11.48
C ARG A 340 8.32 21.41 -12.89
N PRO A 341 9.44 22.14 -13.04
CA PRO A 341 10.12 23.01 -12.08
C PRO A 341 9.72 24.49 -12.24
N LEU A 342 8.60 24.80 -12.93
CA LEU A 342 8.26 26.17 -13.34
C LEU A 342 7.05 26.77 -12.61
N TRP A 343 6.10 25.95 -12.14
CA TRP A 343 4.77 26.39 -11.71
C TRP A 343 4.36 25.90 -10.31
N MET A 344 5.32 25.66 -9.42
CA MET A 344 5.04 25.14 -8.07
C MET A 344 4.18 26.09 -7.24
N ASP A 345 4.41 27.40 -7.34
CA ASP A 345 3.59 28.41 -6.67
C ASP A 345 2.13 28.40 -7.19
N THR A 346 1.93 28.22 -8.49
CA THR A 346 0.60 28.07 -9.11
C THR A 346 -0.08 26.79 -8.61
N ALA A 347 0.61 25.66 -8.58
CA ALA A 347 0.07 24.40 -8.07
C ALA A 347 -0.30 24.52 -6.57
N PHE A 348 0.56 25.13 -5.76
CA PHE A 348 0.30 25.39 -4.33
C PHE A 348 -0.91 26.31 -4.12
N PHE A 349 -1.06 27.35 -4.94
CA PHE A 349 -2.22 28.25 -4.92
C PHE A 349 -3.52 27.49 -5.20
N LEU A 350 -3.58 26.69 -6.27
CA LEU A 350 -4.80 25.94 -6.64
C LEU A 350 -5.20 24.92 -5.56
N VAL A 351 -4.23 24.21 -4.98
CA VAL A 351 -4.47 23.26 -3.88
C VAL A 351 -5.02 23.94 -2.61
N ARG A 352 -4.68 25.22 -2.37
CA ARG A 352 -5.28 26.01 -1.28
C ARG A 352 -6.64 26.61 -1.62
N ARG A 353 -6.84 27.02 -2.88
CA ARG A 353 -8.03 27.72 -3.37
C ARG A 353 -9.24 26.80 -3.47
N HIS A 354 -9.06 25.59 -3.99
CA HIS A 354 -10.13 24.70 -4.37
C HIS A 354 -10.22 23.49 -3.44
N PRO A 355 -11.36 23.16 -2.82
CA PRO A 355 -11.46 22.04 -1.89
C PRO A 355 -11.20 20.67 -2.55
N ASN A 356 -11.49 20.55 -3.85
CA ASN A 356 -11.42 19.33 -4.64
C ASN A 356 -10.07 19.09 -5.37
N VAL A 357 -9.11 20.01 -5.28
CA VAL A 357 -7.78 19.91 -5.94
C VAL A 357 -6.69 19.41 -4.98
N TYR A 358 -6.02 18.32 -5.32
CA TYR A 358 -4.99 17.63 -4.55
C TYR A 358 -3.63 17.71 -5.23
N LEU A 359 -2.55 17.61 -4.45
CA LEU A 359 -1.16 17.60 -4.92
C LEU A 359 -0.61 16.17 -4.95
N ASP A 360 0.03 15.78 -6.04
CA ASP A 360 0.91 14.61 -6.09
C ASP A 360 2.36 15.10 -6.24
N ILE A 361 3.22 14.72 -5.29
CA ILE A 361 4.62 15.18 -5.20
C ILE A 361 5.62 14.30 -5.95
N SER A 362 5.13 13.31 -6.71
CA SER A 362 5.96 12.41 -7.52
C SER A 362 6.87 13.14 -8.51
N SER A 363 7.98 12.49 -8.88
CA SER A 363 8.98 13.05 -9.80
C SER A 363 9.74 14.28 -9.25
N ILE A 364 9.37 14.82 -8.08
CA ILE A 364 10.15 15.82 -7.35
C ILE A 364 11.22 15.08 -6.53
N PRO A 365 12.53 15.35 -6.73
CA PRO A 365 13.56 14.79 -5.86
C PRO A 365 13.28 15.18 -4.40
N PRO A 366 13.21 14.22 -3.44
CA PRO A 366 12.81 14.55 -2.07
C PRO A 366 13.65 15.67 -1.43
N THR A 367 14.95 15.71 -1.73
CA THR A 367 15.87 16.78 -1.27
C THR A 367 15.56 18.19 -1.80
N GLN A 368 14.73 18.31 -2.84
CA GLN A 368 14.21 19.59 -3.36
C GLN A 368 12.75 19.84 -2.94
N LEU A 369 12.06 18.88 -2.33
CA LEU A 369 10.62 18.99 -2.07
C LEU A 369 10.26 20.20 -1.21
N LEU A 370 10.98 20.42 -0.10
CA LEU A 370 10.76 21.57 0.79
C LEU A 370 11.32 22.89 0.24
N ARG A 371 12.14 22.85 -0.82
CA ARG A 371 12.53 24.07 -1.55
C ARG A 371 11.41 24.52 -2.49
N TYR A 372 10.72 23.57 -3.12
CA TYR A 372 9.59 23.83 -4.01
C TYR A 372 8.27 24.07 -3.27
N PHE A 373 8.08 23.38 -2.15
CA PHE A 373 6.90 23.50 -1.29
C PHE A 373 7.34 23.71 0.17
N PRO A 374 7.92 24.89 0.53
CA PRO A 374 8.33 25.17 1.91
C PRO A 374 7.17 25.14 2.92
N ARG A 375 5.94 25.30 2.41
CA ARG A 375 4.68 25.30 3.18
C ARG A 375 3.88 24.00 3.03
N LEU A 376 4.53 22.89 2.62
CA LEU A 376 3.89 21.59 2.44
C LEU A 376 3.07 21.11 3.66
N PRO A 377 3.49 21.30 4.93
CA PRO A 377 2.66 20.92 6.08
C PRO A 377 1.24 21.53 6.08
N GLU A 378 1.05 22.76 5.57
CA GLU A 378 -0.26 23.41 5.51
C GLU A 378 -1.25 22.72 4.55
N ILE A 379 -0.74 21.95 3.59
CA ILE A 379 -1.52 21.22 2.58
C ILE A 379 -1.30 19.71 2.63
N ALA A 380 -0.72 19.18 3.73
CA ALA A 380 -0.43 17.74 3.87
C ALA A 380 -1.70 16.89 3.69
N HIS A 381 -2.83 17.36 4.24
CA HIS A 381 -4.16 16.75 4.13
C HIS A 381 -4.74 16.68 2.71
N LYS A 382 -4.09 17.33 1.73
CA LYS A 382 -4.43 17.30 0.31
C LYS A 382 -3.24 16.90 -0.57
N THR A 383 -2.18 16.39 0.04
CA THR A 383 -0.96 15.99 -0.63
C THR A 383 -0.82 14.46 -0.57
N LEU A 384 -0.38 13.86 -1.67
CA LEU A 384 -0.19 12.42 -1.87
C LEU A 384 1.29 12.14 -2.14
N PHE A 385 1.85 11.14 -1.47
CA PHE A 385 3.13 10.56 -1.87
C PHE A 385 2.97 9.77 -3.18
N GLY A 386 3.87 9.99 -4.12
CA GLY A 386 4.09 9.11 -5.26
C GLY A 386 5.57 9.10 -5.64
N SER A 387 6.06 8.04 -6.26
CA SER A 387 7.47 7.96 -6.68
C SER A 387 7.70 8.54 -8.09
N ASP A 388 6.75 8.35 -9.02
CA ASP A 388 6.95 8.42 -10.48
C ASP A 388 7.80 7.25 -11.03
N TRP A 389 8.02 6.17 -10.27
CA TRP A 389 8.86 5.05 -10.70
C TRP A 389 8.25 4.32 -11.92
N PRO A 390 9.04 3.91 -12.94
CA PRO A 390 10.49 4.03 -13.10
C PRO A 390 10.90 5.23 -13.97
N GLY A 391 10.30 6.39 -13.70
CA GLY A 391 10.51 7.64 -14.42
C GLY A 391 11.90 8.26 -14.22
N PRO A 392 12.24 9.31 -15.00
CA PRO A 392 13.59 9.86 -15.04
C PRO A 392 14.12 10.33 -13.68
N GLY A 393 15.15 9.64 -13.18
CA GLY A 393 15.79 9.93 -11.89
C GLY A 393 15.27 9.10 -10.71
N VAL A 394 14.24 8.28 -10.91
CA VAL A 394 13.59 7.47 -9.88
C VAL A 394 13.95 5.99 -10.06
N ARG A 395 15.09 5.58 -9.47
CA ARG A 395 15.67 4.25 -9.69
C ARG A 395 14.90 3.12 -9.00
N ASP A 396 14.45 3.37 -7.77
CA ASP A 396 13.91 2.34 -6.87
C ASP A 396 12.80 2.92 -5.97
N LEU A 397 11.78 2.09 -5.69
CA LEU A 397 10.63 2.45 -4.86
C LEU A 397 11.03 2.65 -3.39
N LYS A 398 11.85 1.76 -2.83
CA LYS A 398 12.29 1.83 -1.43
C LYS A 398 13.13 3.08 -1.19
N GLN A 399 14.07 3.37 -2.08
CA GLN A 399 14.91 4.56 -2.02
C GLN A 399 14.06 5.84 -2.00
N SER A 400 13.00 5.88 -2.82
CA SER A 400 12.08 7.02 -2.90
C SER A 400 11.30 7.22 -1.60
N LEU A 401 10.77 6.12 -1.03
CA LEU A 401 10.04 6.13 0.24
C LEU A 401 10.94 6.50 1.43
N ASP A 402 12.12 5.88 1.54
CA ASP A 402 13.09 6.16 2.60
C ASP A 402 13.55 7.63 2.56
N ALA A 403 13.81 8.16 1.35
CA ALA A 403 14.21 9.55 1.17
C ALA A 403 13.09 10.55 1.53
N PHE A 404 11.82 10.21 1.30
CA PHE A 404 10.69 11.01 1.79
C PHE A 404 10.57 10.94 3.33
N ARG A 405 10.68 9.74 3.92
CA ARG A 405 10.66 9.55 5.38
C ARG A 405 11.76 10.33 6.10
N ALA A 406 12.93 10.48 5.47
CA ALA A 406 14.06 11.23 5.99
C ALA A 406 13.88 12.77 5.97
N LEU A 407 12.81 13.31 5.36
CA LEU A 407 12.59 14.75 5.31
C LEU A 407 12.29 15.35 6.70
N PRO A 408 12.71 16.61 6.96
CA PRO A 408 12.42 17.32 8.21
C PRO A 408 10.97 17.87 8.21
N LEU A 409 10.00 16.97 8.04
CA LEU A 409 8.56 17.20 8.16
C LEU A 409 8.06 16.67 9.51
N PRO A 410 6.98 17.23 10.07
CA PRO A 410 6.26 16.60 11.19
C PRO A 410 5.80 15.18 10.82
N GLU A 411 5.90 14.23 11.75
CA GLU A 411 5.50 12.84 11.49
C GLU A 411 4.01 12.71 11.13
N GLU A 412 3.15 13.55 11.71
CA GLU A 412 1.73 13.66 11.31
C GLU A 412 1.59 14.03 9.82
N SER A 413 2.35 15.02 9.33
CA SER A 413 2.35 15.37 7.91
C SER A 413 2.86 14.23 7.03
N LYS A 414 3.87 13.47 7.49
CA LYS A 414 4.35 12.28 6.76
C LYS A 414 3.29 11.19 6.70
N HIS A 415 2.63 10.86 7.82
CA HIS A 415 1.57 9.85 7.88
C HIS A 415 0.38 10.23 6.99
N GLN A 416 0.01 11.52 7.01
CA GLN A 416 -1.06 12.07 6.19
C GLN A 416 -0.76 11.93 4.69
N ILE A 417 0.45 12.32 4.27
CA ILE A 417 0.90 12.30 2.86
C ILE A 417 1.13 10.87 2.34
N LEU A 418 1.68 9.99 3.18
CA LEU A 418 1.97 8.60 2.82
C LEU A 418 0.73 7.71 2.71
N GLY A 419 -0.35 8.01 3.45
CA GLY A 419 -1.49 7.09 3.54
C GLY A 419 -2.87 7.75 3.64
N GLN A 420 -3.08 8.66 4.60
CA GLN A 420 -4.44 9.11 4.93
C GLN A 420 -5.10 9.90 3.79
N THR A 421 -4.35 10.77 3.09
CA THR A 421 -4.88 11.48 1.92
C THR A 421 -5.24 10.51 0.79
N ALA A 422 -4.41 9.49 0.57
CA ALA A 422 -4.64 8.49 -0.47
C ALA A 422 -5.88 7.61 -0.16
N LEU A 423 -6.12 7.27 1.11
CA LEU A 423 -7.33 6.55 1.54
C LEU A 423 -8.61 7.36 1.36
N ALA A 424 -8.57 8.69 1.45
CA ALA A 424 -9.72 9.56 1.19
C ALA A 424 -10.08 9.66 -0.32
N ILE A 425 -9.13 9.40 -1.21
CA ILE A 425 -9.34 9.37 -2.67
C ILE A 425 -9.69 7.94 -3.13
N TRP A 426 -8.88 6.97 -2.71
CA TRP A 426 -9.01 5.55 -3.00
C TRP A 426 -9.20 4.77 -1.70
N PRO A 427 -10.44 4.73 -1.15
CA PRO A 427 -10.73 3.90 0.02
C PRO A 427 -10.48 2.42 -0.27
N LEU A 428 -10.40 1.63 0.81
CA LEU A 428 -10.45 0.17 0.74
C LEU A 428 -11.80 -0.30 0.16
N ARG A 429 -11.82 -1.51 -0.38
CA ARG A 429 -13.02 -2.10 -1.01
C ARG A 429 -13.85 -2.89 0.00
#